data_AF-A0A3C7W0B6-F1
#
_entry.id   AF-A0A3C7W0B6-F1
#
_cell.length_a   1.000
_cell.length_b   1.000
_cell.length_c   1.000
_cell.angle_alpha   90.00
_cell.angle_beta   90.00
_cell.angle_gamma   90.00
#
_symmetry.space_group_name_H-M   'P 1'
#
loop_
_entity.id
_entity.type
_entity.pdbx_description
1 polymer ?
#
loop_
_entity_poly.entity_id
_entity_poly.type
_entity_poly.pdbx_seq_one_letter_code
_entity_poly.pdbx_strand_id
1 'polypeptide(L)'
;MSWPAALAASVVAALALLLVPGEDGRQPLTGSDALLAGALESEPSRADGWVALADGRALQPVLTFPDRDGNWCREFLLRDGDQDWRGVACREAGRWETQVVARETFLAAEEAYRPAGAGDNDKVAGFITRNAADIALGASDEQALITSGWQDAR
;
A
#
# COMPACT_ATOMS: atom_id res chain seq x y z
N MET A 1 31.82 -66.71 -1.08
CA MET A 1 30.65 -65.87 -0.73
C MET A 1 31.09 -64.43 -0.65
N SER A 2 30.63 -63.60 -1.58
CA SER A 2 30.81 -62.14 -1.59
C SER A 2 29.68 -61.47 -0.80
N TRP A 3 30.02 -60.51 0.07
CA TRP A 3 29.20 -59.32 0.29
C TRP A 3 30.05 -58.11 0.73
N PRO A 4 29.64 -56.87 0.38
CA PRO A 4 30.48 -55.70 0.23
C PRO A 4 30.18 -54.60 1.28
N ALA A 5 30.92 -53.50 1.14
CA ALA A 5 30.99 -52.31 1.99
C ALA A 5 29.68 -51.59 2.33
N ALA A 6 29.70 -50.88 3.46
CA ALA A 6 28.76 -49.84 3.87
C ALA A 6 29.44 -48.95 4.94
N LEU A 7 29.27 -47.64 5.07
CA LEU A 7 28.52 -46.58 4.37
C LEU A 7 29.15 -45.25 4.85
N ALA A 8 29.43 -44.33 3.93
CA ALA A 8 29.86 -42.97 4.27
C ALA A 8 28.69 -42.18 4.86
N ALA A 9 28.89 -41.55 6.02
CA ALA A 9 27.92 -40.67 6.65
C ALA A 9 28.03 -39.26 6.05
N SER A 10 27.18 -38.92 5.08
CA SER A 10 27.00 -37.56 4.60
C SER A 10 25.88 -36.88 5.40
N VAL A 11 26.24 -35.94 6.27
CA VAL A 11 25.28 -35.04 6.91
C VAL A 11 24.97 -33.92 5.93
N VAL A 12 23.81 -33.96 5.31
CA VAL A 12 23.25 -32.83 4.56
C VAL A 12 22.55 -31.93 5.58
N ALA A 13 23.13 -30.76 5.86
CA ALA A 13 22.47 -29.72 6.62
C ALA A 13 21.39 -29.07 5.72
N ALA A 14 20.14 -29.49 5.89
CA ALA A 14 19.00 -28.82 5.29
C ALA A 14 18.74 -27.50 6.04
N LEU A 15 19.15 -26.38 5.45
CA LEU A 15 18.67 -25.06 5.85
C LEU A 15 17.22 -24.93 5.40
N ALA A 16 16.29 -25.29 6.27
CA ALA A 16 14.89 -24.98 6.09
C ALA A 16 14.69 -23.47 6.35
N LEU A 17 14.59 -22.69 5.28
CA LEU A 17 14.02 -21.35 5.33
C LEU A 17 12.57 -21.46 5.79
N LEU A 18 12.32 -21.13 7.06
CA LEU A 18 10.98 -20.94 7.59
C LEU A 18 10.40 -19.66 6.98
N LEU A 19 9.64 -19.78 5.89
CA LEU A 19 8.64 -18.77 5.55
C LEU A 19 7.49 -18.95 6.53
N VAL A 20 7.33 -18.02 7.47
CA VAL A 20 6.12 -17.91 8.29
C VAL A 20 5.04 -17.28 7.39
N PRO A 21 3.99 -18.01 6.97
CA PRO A 21 2.85 -17.36 6.33
C PRO A 21 2.16 -16.48 7.39
N GLY A 22 1.88 -15.22 7.03
CA GLY A 22 1.03 -14.36 7.86
C GLY A 22 -0.33 -15.04 8.09
N GLU A 23 -0.82 -14.95 9.32
CA GLU A 23 -1.93 -15.77 9.84
C GLU A 23 -3.32 -15.44 9.27
N ASP A 24 -3.40 -14.57 8.28
CA ASP A 24 -4.56 -14.40 7.41
C ASP A 24 -4.08 -14.58 5.98
N GLY A 25 -4.60 -15.56 5.23
CA GLY A 25 -4.22 -15.84 3.83
C GLY A 25 -4.51 -14.71 2.81
N ARG A 26 -4.58 -13.45 3.28
CA ARG A 26 -4.69 -12.24 2.47
C ARG A 26 -3.29 -11.80 2.07
N GLN A 27 -3.08 -11.51 0.78
CA GLN A 27 -1.81 -10.93 0.34
C GLN A 27 -1.53 -9.62 1.08
N PRO A 28 -0.26 -9.31 1.40
CA PRO A 28 0.10 -8.03 1.95
C PRO A 28 -0.36 -6.92 1.00
N LEU A 29 -1.06 -5.91 1.52
CA LEU A 29 -1.54 -4.76 0.74
C LEU A 29 -0.41 -3.82 0.28
N THR A 30 0.83 -4.13 0.64
CA THR A 30 2.05 -3.42 0.22
C THR A 30 2.62 -4.00 -1.07
N GLY A 31 3.29 -3.16 -1.86
CA GLY A 31 3.85 -3.53 -3.16
C GLY A 31 2.85 -3.37 -4.31
N SER A 32 3.04 -4.17 -5.36
CA SER A 32 2.34 -3.98 -6.63
C SER A 32 0.98 -4.68 -6.65
N ASP A 33 -0.10 -3.89 -6.63
CA ASP A 33 -1.46 -4.34 -6.87
C ASP A 33 -1.99 -3.71 -8.15
N ALA A 34 -2.21 -4.51 -9.20
CA ALA A 34 -2.52 -3.98 -10.54
C ALA A 34 -3.88 -3.27 -10.61
N LEU A 35 -4.88 -3.70 -9.83
CA LEU A 35 -6.21 -3.06 -9.84
C LEU A 35 -6.17 -1.73 -9.10
N LEU A 36 -5.53 -1.71 -7.94
CA LEU A 36 -5.30 -0.47 -7.19
C LEU A 36 -4.43 0.50 -8.00
N ALA A 37 -3.32 0.04 -8.56
CA ALA A 37 -2.40 0.85 -9.36
C ALA A 37 -3.10 1.43 -10.60
N GLY A 38 -3.93 0.64 -11.30
CA GLY A 38 -4.70 1.11 -12.44
C GLY A 38 -5.68 2.21 -12.06
N ALA A 39 -6.37 2.07 -10.93
CA ALA A 39 -7.29 3.09 -10.45
C ALA A 39 -6.55 4.35 -9.93
N LEU A 40 -5.41 4.20 -9.24
CA LEU A 40 -4.56 5.31 -8.83
C LEU A 40 -3.89 6.03 -10.02
N GLU A 41 -3.78 5.41 -11.19
CA GLU A 41 -3.25 6.09 -12.39
C GLU A 41 -4.26 7.09 -12.99
N SER A 42 -5.56 6.88 -12.81
CA SER A 42 -6.60 7.63 -13.55
C SER A 42 -7.67 8.32 -12.70
N GLU A 43 -7.98 7.82 -11.50
CA GLU A 43 -9.06 8.35 -10.68
C GLU A 43 -8.61 9.60 -9.93
N PRO A 44 -9.28 10.75 -10.07
CA PRO A 44 -8.97 11.94 -9.29
C PRO A 44 -9.24 11.74 -7.80
N SER A 45 -8.51 12.49 -6.97
CA SER A 45 -8.75 12.57 -5.53
C SER A 45 -10.10 13.19 -5.23
N ARG A 46 -10.72 12.73 -4.15
CA ARG A 46 -12.07 13.13 -3.75
C ARG A 46 -12.24 13.14 -2.24
N ALA A 47 -13.02 14.10 -1.75
CA ALA A 47 -13.35 14.21 -0.33
C ALA A 47 -14.25 13.07 0.16
N ASP A 48 -15.10 12.54 -0.74
CA ASP A 48 -16.03 11.47 -0.46
C ASP A 48 -16.30 10.61 -1.71
N GLY A 49 -16.97 9.47 -1.49
CA GLY A 49 -17.36 8.54 -2.53
C GLY A 49 -16.30 7.47 -2.79
N TRP A 50 -16.78 6.33 -3.32
CA TRP A 50 -15.97 5.14 -3.54
C TRP A 50 -15.99 4.74 -5.02
N VAL A 51 -14.83 4.36 -5.55
CA VAL A 51 -14.64 3.73 -6.86
C VAL A 51 -14.62 2.22 -6.65
N ALA A 52 -15.58 1.50 -7.24
CA ALA A 52 -15.58 0.05 -7.18
C ALA A 52 -14.45 -0.53 -8.04
N LEU A 53 -13.65 -1.41 -7.45
CA LEU A 53 -12.65 -2.21 -8.15
C LEU A 53 -13.26 -3.53 -8.62
N ALA A 54 -12.68 -4.13 -9.66
CA ALA A 54 -13.21 -5.34 -10.30
C ALA A 54 -13.23 -6.58 -9.39
N ASP A 55 -12.43 -6.58 -8.31
CA ASP A 55 -12.37 -7.65 -7.32
C ASP A 55 -13.30 -7.44 -6.12
N GLY A 56 -14.19 -6.44 -6.20
CA GLY A 56 -15.18 -6.13 -5.16
C GLY A 56 -14.67 -5.21 -4.06
N ARG A 57 -13.39 -4.83 -4.05
CA ARG A 57 -12.88 -3.77 -3.18
C ARG A 57 -13.41 -2.41 -3.64
N ALA A 58 -13.30 -1.42 -2.76
CA ALA A 58 -13.67 -0.04 -3.09
C ALA A 58 -12.55 0.92 -2.70
N LEU A 59 -12.19 1.82 -3.62
CA LEU A 59 -11.09 2.78 -3.48
C LEU A 59 -11.64 4.20 -3.33
N GLN A 60 -11.05 4.98 -2.44
CA GLN A 60 -11.18 6.43 -2.44
C GLN A 60 -9.76 7.04 -2.50
N PRO A 61 -9.33 7.60 -3.63
CA PRO A 61 -8.10 8.39 -3.67
C PRO A 61 -8.33 9.70 -2.88
N VAL A 62 -7.44 10.01 -1.95
CA VAL A 62 -7.63 11.10 -0.98
C VAL A 62 -6.85 12.34 -1.40
N LEU A 63 -5.56 12.20 -1.71
CA LEU A 63 -4.69 13.30 -2.10
C LEU A 63 -3.49 12.81 -2.91
N THR A 64 -2.87 13.74 -3.66
CA THR A 64 -1.62 13.54 -4.40
C THR A 64 -0.59 14.56 -3.92
N PHE A 65 0.65 14.12 -3.66
CA PHE A 65 1.73 14.98 -3.18
C PHE A 65 3.09 14.52 -3.75
N PRO A 66 4.05 15.44 -3.93
CA PRO A 66 5.39 15.06 -4.38
C PRO A 66 6.18 14.47 -3.22
N ASP A 67 6.95 13.42 -3.48
CA ASP A 67 7.95 12.91 -2.55
C ASP A 67 9.31 13.60 -2.70
N ARG A 68 10.22 13.29 -1.77
CA ARG A 68 11.58 13.85 -1.74
C ARG A 68 12.51 13.35 -2.85
N ASP A 69 12.14 12.28 -3.54
CA ASP A 69 12.89 11.71 -4.66
C ASP A 69 12.38 12.26 -6.01
N GLY A 70 11.37 13.14 -5.99
CA GLY A 70 10.77 13.71 -7.19
C GLY A 70 9.80 12.75 -7.87
N ASN A 71 9.22 11.79 -7.14
CA ASN A 71 8.08 11.02 -7.63
C ASN A 71 6.77 11.59 -7.06
N TRP A 72 5.65 11.06 -7.55
CA TRP A 72 4.33 11.34 -7.00
C TRP A 72 3.91 10.23 -6.05
N CYS A 73 3.36 10.61 -4.90
CA CYS A 73 2.68 9.71 -3.98
C CYS A 73 1.20 10.08 -3.88
N ARG A 74 0.36 9.07 -3.68
CA ARG A 74 -1.07 9.21 -3.46
C ARG A 74 -1.48 8.52 -2.17
N GLU A 75 -2.18 9.26 -1.33
CA GLU A 75 -2.88 8.69 -0.18
C GLU A 75 -4.24 8.15 -0.65
N PHE A 76 -4.65 7.01 -0.09
CA PHE A 76 -5.91 6.38 -0.43
C PHE A 76 -6.58 5.72 0.78
N LEU A 77 -7.90 5.57 0.69
CA LEU A 77 -8.67 4.62 1.49
C LEU A 77 -9.07 3.42 0.63
N LEU A 78 -8.99 2.23 1.19
CA LEU A 78 -9.37 0.99 0.53
C LEU A 78 -10.29 0.19 1.47
N ARG A 79 -11.49 -0.09 1.00
CA ARG A 79 -12.43 -1.01 1.65
C ARG A 79 -12.32 -2.39 1.03
N ASP A 80 -12.09 -3.38 1.86
CA ASP A 80 -12.01 -4.79 1.51
C ASP A 80 -12.85 -5.62 2.49
N GLY A 81 -14.07 -5.96 2.08
CA GLY A 81 -15.06 -6.60 2.95
C GLY A 81 -15.47 -5.68 4.11
N ASP A 82 -15.21 -6.14 5.33
CA ASP A 82 -15.49 -5.44 6.59
C ASP A 82 -14.26 -4.68 7.14
N GLN A 83 -13.16 -4.66 6.39
CA GLN A 83 -11.94 -3.94 6.75
C GLN A 83 -11.77 -2.69 5.89
N ASP A 84 -11.49 -1.58 6.57
CA ASP A 84 -11.05 -0.35 5.94
C ASP A 84 -9.54 -0.18 6.17
N TRP A 85 -8.86 0.32 5.14
CA TRP A 85 -7.43 0.57 5.14
C TRP A 85 -7.17 1.98 4.66
N ARG A 86 -6.16 2.62 5.25
CA ARG A 86 -5.54 3.83 4.74
C ARG A 86 -4.13 3.49 4.30
N GLY A 87 -3.70 4.02 3.17
CA GLY A 87 -2.35 3.77 2.68
C GLY A 87 -1.81 4.89 1.80
N VAL A 88 -0.52 4.77 1.49
CA VAL A 88 0.16 5.61 0.50
C VAL A 88 0.84 4.72 -0.52
N ALA A 89 0.60 5.01 -1.80
CA ALA A 89 1.34 4.43 -2.91
C ALA A 89 2.14 5.52 -3.63
N CYS A 90 3.36 5.19 -4.03
CA CYS A 90 4.25 6.10 -4.75
C CYS A 90 4.53 5.56 -6.15
N ARG A 91 4.64 6.46 -7.13
CA ARG A 91 4.81 6.12 -8.54
C ARG A 91 6.28 5.92 -8.86
N GLU A 92 6.79 4.74 -8.55
CA GLU A 92 8.18 4.36 -8.78
C GLU A 92 8.36 3.74 -10.17
N ALA A 93 9.31 4.27 -10.94
CA ALA A 93 9.60 3.79 -12.31
C ALA A 93 8.33 3.68 -13.18
N GLY A 94 7.39 4.62 -13.01
CA GLY A 94 6.13 4.69 -13.76
C GLY A 94 5.04 3.71 -13.28
N ARG A 95 5.18 3.11 -12.09
CA ARG A 95 4.19 2.19 -11.52
C ARG A 95 3.85 2.58 -10.09
N TRP A 96 2.59 2.49 -9.72
CA TRP A 96 2.16 2.71 -8.33
C TRP A 96 2.52 1.50 -7.47
N GLU A 97 3.32 1.74 -6.45
CA GLU A 97 3.74 0.75 -5.47
C GLU A 97 3.28 1.19 -4.08
N THR A 98 2.50 0.36 -3.40
CA THR A 98 2.00 0.68 -2.05
C THR A 98 3.14 0.58 -1.04
N GLN A 99 3.49 1.71 -0.43
CA GLN A 99 4.63 1.87 0.47
C GLN A 99 4.27 1.59 1.93
N VAL A 100 3.09 2.06 2.35
CA VAL A 100 2.60 1.93 3.71
C VAL A 100 1.09 1.75 3.72
N VAL A 101 0.61 0.91 4.63
CA VAL A 101 -0.81 0.72 4.93
C VAL A 101 -1.02 0.61 6.43
N ALA A 102 -2.17 1.06 6.88
CA ALA A 102 -2.66 0.90 8.23
C ALA A 102 -4.15 0.57 8.20
N ARG A 103 -4.61 -0.25 9.14
CA ARG A 103 -6.05 -0.50 9.32
C ARG A 103 -6.71 0.79 9.78
N GLU A 104 -7.70 1.22 9.01
CA GLU A 104 -8.56 2.33 9.36
C GLU A 104 -9.63 1.79 10.32
N THR A 105 -9.53 2.20 11.58
CA THR A 105 -10.45 1.75 12.64
C THR A 105 -11.49 2.84 12.88
N PHE A 106 -12.22 3.22 11.83
CA PHE A 106 -13.21 4.30 11.91
C PHE A 106 -14.51 3.90 12.64
N LEU A 107 -14.82 2.59 12.76
CA LEU A 107 -16.18 2.13 13.10
C LEU A 107 -16.28 1.18 14.31
N ALA A 108 -15.18 0.87 15.00
CA ALA A 108 -15.18 -0.17 16.05
C ALA A 108 -15.33 0.35 17.50
N ALA A 109 -15.42 1.67 17.73
CA ALA A 109 -15.55 2.20 19.09
C ALA A 109 -16.37 3.50 19.10
N GLU A 110 -17.70 3.37 19.16
CA GLU A 110 -18.59 4.51 19.42
C GLU A 110 -18.41 5.12 20.83
N GLU A 111 -17.60 4.50 21.71
CA GLU A 111 -17.62 4.81 23.15
C GLU A 111 -16.34 5.50 23.68
N ALA A 112 -15.31 5.75 22.86
CA ALA A 112 -14.07 6.37 23.33
C ALA A 112 -13.62 7.56 22.47
N TYR A 113 -13.34 8.70 23.12
CA TYR A 113 -12.66 9.84 22.48
C TYR A 113 -11.32 9.37 21.89
N ARG A 114 -11.20 9.43 20.56
CA ARG A 114 -9.96 9.12 19.84
C ARG A 114 -9.38 10.39 19.22
N PRO A 115 -8.17 10.82 19.59
CA PRO A 115 -7.50 11.89 18.86
C PRO A 115 -7.17 11.42 17.43
N ALA A 116 -7.06 12.35 16.49
CA ALA A 116 -6.92 12.07 15.06
C ALA A 116 -5.72 11.19 14.67
N GLY A 117 -4.70 11.06 15.53
CA GLY A 117 -3.55 10.16 15.33
C GLY A 117 -3.68 8.79 16.03
N ALA A 118 -4.61 8.60 16.96
CA ALA A 118 -4.64 7.37 17.75
C ALA A 118 -4.84 6.12 16.87
N GLY A 119 -3.98 5.12 17.06
CA GLY A 119 -4.03 3.82 16.38
C GLY A 119 -2.94 3.64 15.34
N ASP A 120 -3.12 2.67 14.43
CA ASP A 120 -2.13 2.40 13.37
C ASP A 120 -2.06 3.50 12.29
N ASN A 121 -3.04 4.43 12.26
CA ASN A 121 -3.09 5.54 11.29
C ASN A 121 -1.86 6.47 11.41
N ASP A 122 -1.27 6.58 12.61
CA ASP A 122 0.01 7.27 12.83
C ASP A 122 1.13 6.80 11.89
N LYS A 123 1.09 5.54 11.41
CA LYS A 123 2.09 5.04 10.46
C LYS A 123 1.99 5.74 9.10
N VAL A 124 0.77 5.95 8.61
CA VAL A 124 0.53 6.63 7.33
C VAL A 124 0.83 8.13 7.45
N ALA A 125 0.29 8.79 8.48
CA ALA A 125 0.56 10.20 8.73
C ALA A 125 2.07 10.46 8.94
N GLY A 126 2.75 9.56 9.67
CA GLY A 126 4.18 9.60 9.86
C GLY A 126 4.98 9.38 8.57
N PHE A 127 4.53 8.49 7.67
CA PHE A 127 5.13 8.32 6.35
C PHE A 127 5.04 9.61 5.54
N ILE A 128 3.84 10.19 5.41
CA ILE A 128 3.62 11.43 4.65
C ILE A 128 4.52 12.55 5.21
N THR A 129 4.55 12.72 6.54
CA THR A 129 5.38 13.73 7.21
C THR A 129 6.88 13.59 6.88
N ARG A 130 7.38 12.37 6.73
CA ARG A 130 8.80 12.11 6.45
C ARG A 130 9.14 12.17 4.97
N ASN A 131 8.22 11.77 4.10
CA ASN A 131 8.49 11.49 2.70
C ASN A 131 7.99 12.58 1.76
N ALA A 132 7.01 13.40 2.14
CA ALA A 132 6.55 14.51 1.32
C ALA A 132 7.66 15.57 1.16
N ALA A 133 7.78 16.11 -0.05
CA ALA A 133 8.63 17.25 -0.38
C ALA A 133 7.89 18.59 -0.28
N ASP A 134 6.58 18.58 -0.54
CA ASP A 134 5.70 19.75 -0.49
C ASP A 134 4.28 19.33 -0.09
N ILE A 135 3.38 20.30 -0.03
CA ILE A 135 1.95 20.10 0.22
C ILE A 135 1.27 19.32 -0.92
N ALA A 136 0.11 18.74 -0.61
CA ALA A 136 -0.72 18.07 -1.60
C ALA A 136 -1.24 19.04 -2.67
N LEU A 137 -1.41 18.54 -3.88
CA LEU A 137 -1.96 19.27 -5.01
C LEU A 137 -3.44 19.62 -4.80
N GLY A 138 -3.85 20.77 -5.34
CA GLY A 138 -5.26 21.07 -5.54
C GLY A 138 -5.87 20.22 -6.65
N ALA A 139 -7.20 20.08 -6.66
CA ALA A 139 -7.91 19.22 -7.61
C ALA A 139 -7.62 19.56 -9.09
N SER A 140 -7.46 20.84 -9.44
CA SER A 140 -7.15 21.25 -10.82
C SER A 140 -5.74 20.82 -11.25
N ASP A 141 -4.75 20.99 -10.36
CA ASP A 141 -3.35 20.65 -10.66
C ASP A 141 -3.17 19.13 -10.72
N GLU A 142 -3.83 18.40 -9.83
CA GLU A 142 -3.88 16.94 -9.90
C GLU A 142 -4.53 16.45 -11.20
N GLN A 143 -5.66 17.04 -11.60
CA GLN A 143 -6.32 16.65 -12.85
C GLN A 143 -5.43 16.89 -14.06
N ALA A 144 -4.71 18.02 -14.11
CA ALA A 144 -3.74 18.31 -15.15
C ALA A 144 -2.59 17.28 -15.16
N LEU A 145 -2.08 16.92 -13.97
CA LEU A 145 -1.05 15.92 -13.81
C LEU A 145 -1.51 14.54 -14.32
N ILE A 146 -2.72 14.09 -13.97
CA ILE A 146 -3.31 12.84 -14.47
C ILE A 146 -3.42 12.88 -16.01
N THR A 147 -3.93 13.98 -16.57
CA THR A 147 -4.08 14.14 -18.03
C THR A 147 -2.74 14.16 -18.77
N SER A 148 -1.68 14.65 -18.14
CA SER A 148 -0.31 14.60 -18.68
C SER A 148 0.32 13.20 -18.66
N GLY A 149 -0.33 12.22 -18.01
CA GLY A 149 0.26 10.91 -17.74
C GLY A 149 1.35 10.97 -16.69
N TRP A 150 1.19 11.85 -15.70
CA TRP A 150 2.11 12.05 -14.57
C TRP A 150 3.51 12.50 -15.00
N GLN A 151 3.59 13.22 -16.11
CA GLN A 151 4.82 13.83 -16.60
C GLN A 151 4.96 15.19 -15.93
N ASP A 152 5.41 15.24 -14.68
CA ASP A 152 5.95 16.46 -14.05
C ASP A 152 6.25 16.17 -12.60
N ALA A 153 7.51 15.97 -12.21
CA ALA A 153 7.98 16.22 -10.85
C ALA A 153 9.47 16.56 -11.01
N ARG A 154 9.72 17.84 -11.30
CA ARG A 154 11.07 18.40 -11.38
C ARG A 154 11.17 19.60 -10.46
#